data_AF-A0A6P2CU00-F1
#
_entry.id   AF-A0A6P2CU00-F1
#
_cell.length_a   1.000
_cell.length_b   1.000
_cell.length_c   1.000
_cell.angle_alpha   90.00
_cell.angle_beta   90.00
_cell.angle_gamma   90.00
#
_symmetry.space_group_name_H-M   'P 1'
#
loop_
_entity.id
_entity.type
_entity.pdbx_description
1 polymer ?
#
loop_
_entity_poly.entity_id
_entity_poly.type
_entity_poly.pdbx_seq_one_letter_code
_entity_poly.pdbx_strand_id
1 'polypeptide(L)' 'MWHADASVLKVPDGIPDEKLLDKVLKNEIDISFVVTHRLPLEEGPVAYRTFRDKKDNCIRLVLKPWAS' A
#
# COMPACT_ATOMS: atom_id res chain seq x y z
N MET A 1 -6.42 -15.77 -11.51
CA MET A 1 -5.22 -15.17 -12.11
C MET A 1 -5.40 -13.66 -12.10
N TRP A 2 -4.75 -12.95 -11.18
CA TRP A 2 -4.93 -11.50 -11.03
C TRP A 2 -4.14 -10.78 -12.12
N HIS A 3 -4.82 -10.30 -13.16
CA HIS A 3 -4.26 -9.34 -14.10
C HIS A 3 -4.34 -7.94 -13.48
N ALA A 4 -3.49 -7.73 -12.48
CA ALA A 4 -3.01 -6.43 -12.02
C ALA A 4 -2.22 -5.68 -13.09
N ASP A 5 -2.84 -5.21 -14.18
CA ASP A 5 -2.13 -4.29 -15.07
C ASP A 5 -1.86 -2.98 -14.31
N ALA A 6 -0.59 -2.59 -14.18
CA ALA A 6 -0.15 -1.36 -13.50
C ALA A 6 -0.69 -0.08 -14.18
N SER A 7 -1.16 -0.21 -15.43
CA SER A 7 -1.94 0.76 -16.21
C SER A 7 -3.35 1.02 -15.64
N VAL A 8 -3.86 0.13 -14.78
CA VAL A 8 -5.21 0.17 -14.20
C VAL A 8 -5.22 0.84 -12.82
N LEU A 9 -4.06 1.12 -12.23
CA LEU A 9 -3.96 2.07 -11.11
C LEU A 9 -4.05 3.51 -11.63
N LYS A 10 -5.11 3.82 -12.40
CA LYS A 10 -5.48 5.18 -12.70
C LYS A 10 -6.08 5.75 -11.42
N VAL A 11 -5.39 6.70 -10.80
CA VAL A 11 -6.05 7.64 -9.90
C VAL A 11 -7.14 8.30 -10.75
N PRO A 12 -8.43 8.19 -10.39
CA PRO A 12 -9.50 8.77 -11.20
C PRO A 12 -9.25 10.26 -11.37
N ASP A 13 -9.20 10.75 -12.61
CA ASP A 13 -9.20 12.18 -12.88
C ASP A 13 -10.45 12.79 -12.23
N GLY A 14 -10.28 13.58 -11.17
CA GLY A 14 -11.39 14.25 -10.48
C GLY A 14 -11.30 14.32 -8.95
N ILE A 15 -10.43 13.53 -8.32
CA ILE A 15 -10.07 13.73 -6.91
C ILE A 15 -8.63 14.24 -6.90
N PRO A 16 -8.38 15.56 -6.82
CA PRO A 16 -7.03 16.05 -6.54
C PRO A 16 -6.53 15.36 -5.27
N ASP A 17 -5.29 14.87 -5.28
CA ASP A 17 -4.68 14.15 -4.14
C ASP A 17 -4.85 14.92 -2.82
N GLU A 18 -4.89 16.25 -2.91
CA GLU A 18 -5.24 17.19 -1.85
C GLU A 18 -6.58 16.86 -1.16
N LYS A 19 -7.66 16.56 -1.90
CA LYS A 19 -8.98 16.24 -1.32
C LYS A 19 -8.99 14.92 -0.57
N LEU A 20 -8.20 13.92 -0.98
CA LEU A 20 -8.11 12.65 -0.25
C LEU A 20 -7.26 12.82 1.00
N LEU A 21 -6.13 13.51 0.87
CA LEU A 21 -5.26 13.83 2.00
C LEU A 21 -6.03 14.63 3.07
N ASP A 22 -6.79 15.64 2.67
CA ASP A 22 -7.62 16.45 3.58
C ASP A 22 -8.58 15.60 4.42
N LYS A 23 -9.21 14.60 3.81
CA LYS A 23 -10.14 13.69 4.50
C LYS A 23 -9.44 12.81 5.53
N VAL A 24 -8.23 12.34 5.19
CA VAL A 24 -7.40 11.56 6.12
C VAL A 24 -6.93 12.45 7.27
N LEU A 25 -6.46 13.67 6.98
CA LEU A 25 -6.00 14.63 8.00
C LEU A 25 -7.14 15.08 8.93
N LYS A 26 -8.37 15.16 8.42
CA LYS A 26 -9.58 15.45 9.21
C LYS A 26 -10.14 14.24 9.95
N ASN A 27 -9.48 13.07 9.89
CA ASN A 27 -9.99 11.80 10.43
C ASN A 27 -11.38 11.39 9.90
N GLU A 28 -11.80 11.88 8.73
CA GLU A 28 -13.03 11.45 8.06
C GLU A 28 -12.88 10.03 7.46
N ILE A 29 -11.64 9.65 7.14
CA ILE A 29 -11.30 8.34 6.59
C ILE A 29 -10.04 7.82 7.28
N ASP A 30 -10.14 6.67 7.93
CA ASP A 30 -8.98 5.91 8.42
C ASP A 30 -8.55 4.89 7.35
N ILE A 31 -7.35 5.07 6.80
CA ILE A 31 -6.73 4.13 5.83
C ILE A 31 -5.61 3.29 6.45
N SER A 32 -5.38 3.41 7.76
CA SER A 32 -4.31 2.69 8.45
C SER A 32 -4.48 1.17 8.38
N PHE A 33 -5.74 0.70 8.39
CA PHE A 33 -6.10 -0.71 8.32
C PHE A 33 -5.66 -1.42 7.03
N VAL A 34 -5.40 -0.67 5.95
CA VAL A 34 -4.99 -1.24 4.65
C VAL A 34 -3.57 -1.82 4.72
N VAL A 35 -2.71 -1.28 5.60
CA VAL A 35 -1.33 -1.75 5.77
C VAL A 35 -1.28 -2.97 6.68
N THR A 36 -1.10 -4.13 6.08
CA THR A 36 -1.04 -5.43 6.78
C THR A 36 0.36 -5.78 7.30
N HIS A 37 1.42 -5.33 6.61
CA HIS A 37 2.80 -5.69 6.93
C HIS A 37 3.72 -4.47 6.95
N ARG A 38 4.65 -4.44 7.91
CA ARG A 38 5.69 -3.42 8.03
C ARG A 38 7.01 -4.10 8.32
N LEU A 39 7.99 -3.91 7.43
CA LEU A 39 9.25 -4.65 7.44
C LEU A 39 10.42 -3.69 7.17
N PRO A 40 11.65 -4.00 7.61
CA PRO A 40 12.84 -3.24 7.21
C PRO A 40 13.11 -3.40 5.70
N LEU A 41 13.89 -2.49 5.11
CA LEU A 41 14.13 -2.46 3.66
C LEU A 41 14.87 -3.71 3.17
N GLU A 42 15.76 -4.25 4.00
CA GLU A 42 16.57 -5.44 3.78
C GLU A 42 15.71 -6.69 3.54
N GLU A 43 14.51 -6.73 4.14
CA GLU A 43 13.52 -7.80 3.93
C GLU A 43 12.70 -7.63 2.65
N GLY A 44 12.93 -6.56 1.88
CA GLY A 44 12.25 -6.26 0.63
C GLY A 44 12.09 -7.47 -0.32
N PRO A 45 13.13 -8.28 -0.59
CA PRO A 45 13.00 -9.45 -1.45
C PRO A 45 11.98 -10.49 -0.95
N VAL A 46 11.89 -10.71 0.37
CA VAL A 46 10.90 -11.62 0.97
C VAL A 46 9.51 -10.98 0.89
N ALA A 47 9.41 -9.72 1.30
CA ALA A 47 8.17 -8.95 1.31
C ALA A 47 7.48 -8.92 -0.07
N TYR A 48 8.27 -8.71 -1.13
CA TYR A 48 7.77 -8.74 -2.51
C TYR A 48 7.25 -10.12 -2.92
N ARG A 49 7.90 -11.21 -2.51
CA ARG A 49 7.40 -12.58 -2.77
C ARG A 49 6.07 -12.82 -2.07
N THR A 50 5.98 -12.47 -0.77
CA THR A 50 4.75 -12.61 0.01
C THR A 50 3.57 -11.86 -0.62
N PHE A 51 3.80 -10.61 -1.05
CA PHE A 51 2.79 -9.81 -1.74
C PHE A 51 2.39 -10.38 -3.10
N ARG A 52 3.37 -10.68 -3.96
CA ARG A 52 3.14 -11.24 -5.30
C ARG A 52 2.36 -12.56 -5.24
N ASP A 53 2.77 -13.42 -4.32
CA ASP A 53 2.23 -14.78 -4.17
C ASP A 53 0.96 -14.80 -3.30
N LYS A 54 0.50 -13.63 -2.82
CA LYS A 54 -0.71 -13.42 -2.00
C LYS A 54 -0.74 -14.31 -0.75
N LYS A 55 0.41 -14.41 -0.09
CA LYS A 55 0.57 -15.17 1.15
C LYS A 55 0.31 -14.29 2.36
N ASP A 56 0.07 -14.94 3.50
CA ASP A 56 -0.01 -14.32 4.82
C ASP A 56 -1.05 -13.20 4.94
N ASN A 57 -2.12 -13.25 4.15
CA ASN A 57 -3.12 -12.19 4.05
C ASN A 57 -2.50 -10.80 3.77
N CYS A 58 -1.38 -10.77 3.02
CA CYS A 58 -0.69 -9.53 2.67
C CYS A 58 -1.50 -8.72 1.64
N ILE A 59 -2.18 -7.67 2.11
CA ILE A 59 -2.99 -6.76 1.28
C ILE A 59 -2.15 -5.58 0.79
N ARG A 60 -1.39 -4.96 1.69
CA ARG A 60 -0.46 -3.86 1.41
C ARG A 60 0.67 -3.92 2.45
N LEU A 61 1.89 -3.69 1.99
CA LEU A 61 3.08 -3.64 2.83
C LEU A 61 3.77 -2.29 2.74
N VAL A 62 4.51 -1.93 3.78
CA VAL A 62 5.37 -0.74 3.83
C VAL A 62 6.77 -1.17 4.26
N LEU A 63 7.77 -0.84 3.46
CA LEU A 63 9.18 -1.00 3.81
C LEU A 63 9.67 0.24 4.56
N LYS A 64 10.32 0.04 5.70
CA LYS A 64 10.88 1.11 6.55
C LYS A 64 12.40 1.16 6.36
N PRO A 65 12.94 2.08 5.55
CA PRO A 65 14.38 2.16 5.26
C PRO A 65 15.24 2.61 6.45
N TRP A 66 14.63 3.08 7.54
CA TRP A 66 15.31 3.48 8.77
C TRP A 66 15.22 2.43 9.89
N ALA A 67 14.63 1.26 9.61
CA ALA A 67 14.45 0.21 10.60
C ALA A 67 15.58 -0.85 10.59
N SER A 68 16.71 -0.51 9.95
CA SER A 68 17.92 -1.32 9.83
C SER A 68 18.70 -1.46 11.14
#